data_AF-A0A4Y1KDD6-F1
#
_entry.id   AF-A0A4Y1KDD6-F1
#
_cell.length_a   1.000
_cell.length_b   1.000
_cell.length_c   1.000
_cell.angle_alpha   90.00
_cell.angle_beta   90.00
_cell.angle_gamma   90.00
#
_symmetry.space_group_name_H-M   'P 1'
#
loop_
_entity.id
_entity.type
_entity.pdbx_description
1 polymer ?
#
loop_
_entity_poly.entity_id
_entity_poly.type
_entity_poly.pdbx_seq_one_letter_code
_entity_poly.pdbx_strand_id
1 'polypeptide(L)'
;MTIMNDSHGEKRLYIGIVVDCHPDEPNYVYLIYVYVLGKVFIGHTCRKIRESSIRVVDNDIVLIELRRYDQTKGRIVERLDNSSSDKSGDDPYKDPFFDKPWGSPSPYPDDDDPDTGNGLLLLI
;
A
#
# COMPACT_ATOMS: atom_id res chain seq x y z
N MET A 1 -1.55 18.58 -18.23
CA MET A 1 -2.51 17.62 -18.81
C MET A 1 -1.68 16.64 -19.62
N THR A 2 -1.75 15.36 -19.29
CA THR A 2 -1.03 14.30 -20.01
C THR A 2 -2.06 13.44 -20.71
N ILE A 3 -1.91 13.28 -22.02
CA ILE A 3 -2.75 12.38 -22.81
C ILE A 3 -1.96 11.09 -22.99
N MET A 4 -2.49 9.99 -22.48
CA MET A 4 -1.94 8.66 -22.72
C MET A 4 -2.90 7.90 -23.63
N ASN A 5 -2.37 7.22 -24.64
CA ASN A 5 -3.15 6.39 -25.54
C ASN A 5 -2.92 4.93 -25.16
N ASP A 6 -3.99 4.26 -24.78
CA ASP A 6 -3.99 2.85 -24.44
C ASP A 6 -4.73 2.08 -25.55
N SER A 7 -4.63 0.74 -25.55
CA SER A 7 -5.41 -0.12 -26.44
C SER A 7 -6.93 0.06 -26.29
N HIS A 8 -7.38 0.63 -25.17
CA HIS A 8 -8.78 0.95 -24.87
C HIS A 8 -9.22 2.38 -25.26
N GLY A 9 -8.32 3.21 -25.80
CA GLY A 9 -8.61 4.58 -26.24
C GLY A 9 -7.78 5.66 -25.54
N GLU A 10 -8.09 6.92 -25.87
CA GLU A 10 -7.44 8.12 -25.31
C GLU A 10 -7.83 8.31 -23.84
N LYS A 11 -6.85 8.27 -22.94
CA LYS A 11 -7.00 8.60 -21.52
C LYS A 11 -6.44 9.98 -21.24
N ARG A 12 -7.23 10.80 -20.55
CA ARG A 12 -6.85 12.15 -20.16
C ARG A 12 -6.53 12.18 -18.68
N LEU A 13 -5.24 12.27 -18.39
CA LEU A 13 -4.71 12.30 -17.05
C LEU A 13 -4.38 13.74 -16.64
N TYR A 14 -4.80 14.07 -15.43
CA TYR A 14 -4.58 15.36 -14.82
C TYR A 14 -3.95 15.15 -13.46
N ILE A 15 -3.08 16.08 -13.09
CA ILE A 15 -2.57 16.17 -11.72
C ILE A 15 -3.59 17.01 -10.95
N GLY A 16 -3.97 16.52 -9.78
CA GLY A 16 -4.84 17.23 -8.84
C GLY A 16 -4.35 17.07 -7.42
N ILE A 17 -4.89 17.90 -6.53
CA ILE A 17 -4.72 17.79 -5.09
C ILE A 17 -6.04 17.36 -4.47
N VAL A 18 -5.98 16.41 -3.54
CA VAL A 18 -7.13 15.98 -2.75
C VAL A 18 -7.50 17.10 -1.78
N VAL A 19 -8.73 17.59 -1.88
CA VAL A 19 -9.26 18.65 -1.03
C VAL A 19 -9.90 18.06 0.22
N ASP A 20 -10.70 17.01 0.04
CA ASP A 20 -11.47 16.40 1.11
C ASP A 20 -11.70 14.91 0.83
N CYS A 21 -11.42 14.08 1.84
CA CYS A 21 -11.72 12.67 1.91
C CYS A 21 -13.09 12.49 2.58
N HIS A 22 -14.18 12.54 1.81
CA HIS A 22 -15.54 12.48 2.37
C HIS A 22 -15.75 11.15 3.12
N PRO A 23 -15.70 11.14 4.47
CA PRO A 23 -15.69 9.89 5.23
C PRO A 23 -17.11 9.37 5.50
N ASP A 24 -18.10 10.26 5.41
CA ASP A 24 -19.51 9.97 5.68
C ASP A 24 -20.23 9.31 4.49
N GLU A 25 -19.61 9.30 3.31
CA GLU A 25 -20.13 8.65 2.11
C GLU A 25 -19.45 7.28 1.94
N PRO A 26 -20.22 6.17 1.87
CA PRO A 26 -19.63 4.88 1.53
C PRO A 26 -19.05 4.96 0.11
N ASN A 27 -17.90 4.31 -0.13
CA ASN A 27 -17.25 4.06 -1.44
C ASN A 27 -15.98 4.85 -1.79
N TYR A 28 -15.18 5.32 -0.82
CA TYR A 28 -13.86 5.92 -1.09
C TYR A 28 -13.96 7.05 -2.14
N VAL A 29 -14.76 8.06 -1.80
CA VAL A 29 -15.04 9.24 -2.63
C VAL A 29 -14.19 10.40 -2.13
N TYR A 30 -13.57 11.12 -3.07
CA TYR A 30 -12.67 12.21 -2.78
C TYR A 30 -13.04 13.44 -3.60
N LEU A 31 -12.91 14.62 -3.02
CA LEU A 31 -12.95 15.88 -3.76
C LEU A 31 -11.55 16.22 -4.22
N ILE A 32 -11.36 16.44 -5.52
CA ILE A 32 -10.05 16.66 -6.11
C ILE A 32 -10.06 17.98 -6.87
N TYR A 33 -9.17 18.88 -6.50
CA TYR A 33 -8.96 20.13 -7.23
C TYR A 33 -7.93 19.92 -8.33
N VAL A 34 -8.33 20.18 -9.58
CA VAL A 34 -7.45 20.09 -10.75
C VAL A 34 -7.06 21.50 -11.18
N TYR A 35 -5.82 21.88 -10.88
CA TYR A 35 -5.29 23.23 -11.15
C TYR A 35 -5.44 23.68 -12.60
N VAL A 36 -5.13 22.79 -13.56
CA VAL A 36 -5.20 23.10 -14.99
C VAL A 36 -6.62 23.43 -15.44
N LEU A 37 -7.64 22.86 -14.80
CA LEU A 37 -9.04 23.05 -15.15
C LEU A 37 -9.72 24.09 -14.25
N GLY A 38 -9.09 24.46 -13.12
CA GLY A 38 -9.64 25.40 -12.14
C GLY A 38 -10.93 24.92 -11.50
N LYS A 39 -11.16 23.60 -11.42
CA LYS A 39 -12.43 23.00 -10.98
C LYS A 39 -12.19 21.84 -10.03
N VAL A 40 -13.19 21.57 -9.20
CA VAL A 40 -13.26 20.43 -8.30
C VAL A 40 -14.00 19.28 -8.98
N PHE A 41 -13.49 18.06 -8.81
CA PHE A 41 -14.04 16.83 -9.38
C PHE A 41 -14.28 15.82 -8.27
N ILE A 42 -15.25 14.94 -8.51
CA ILE A 42 -15.51 13.80 -7.64
C ILE A 42 -14.66 12.63 -8.13
N GLY A 43 -13.71 12.20 -7.31
CA GLY A 43 -12.79 11.11 -7.59
C GLY A 43 -13.15 9.83 -6.86
N HIS A 44 -13.08 8.71 -7.58
CA HIS A 44 -13.11 7.38 -6.96
C HIS A 44 -11.75 6.71 -7.09
N THR A 45 -11.29 6.03 -6.04
CA THR A 45 -10.07 5.21 -6.11
C THR A 45 -10.18 4.09 -7.14
N CYS A 46 -9.13 3.89 -7.93
CA CYS A 46 -9.02 2.70 -8.75
C CYS A 46 -8.86 1.44 -7.89
N ARG A 47 -9.08 0.29 -8.53
CA ARG A 47 -8.97 -1.03 -7.90
C ARG A 47 -7.55 -1.25 -7.36
N LYS A 48 -6.53 -0.85 -8.13
CA LYS A 48 -5.12 -0.99 -7.76
C LYS A 48 -4.84 -0.34 -6.40
N ILE A 49 -5.26 0.91 -6.20
CA ILE A 49 -5.08 1.64 -4.93
C ILE A 49 -5.70 0.87 -3.75
N ARG A 50 -6.94 0.40 -3.90
CA ARG A 50 -7.65 -0.36 -2.86
C ARG A 50 -6.97 -1.70 -2.55
N GLU A 51 -6.54 -2.43 -3.58
CA GLU A 51 -5.84 -3.71 -3.40
C GLU A 51 -4.45 -3.54 -2.78
N SER A 52 -3.74 -2.46 -3.16
CA SER A 52 -2.45 -2.11 -2.58
C SER A 52 -2.54 -1.51 -1.17
N SER A 53 -3.75 -1.37 -0.62
CA SER A 53 -3.99 -0.74 0.69
C SER A 53 -3.37 0.66 0.82
N ILE A 54 -3.25 1.39 -0.29
CA ILE A 54 -2.73 2.76 -0.31
C ILE A 54 -3.85 3.67 0.21
N ARG A 55 -3.59 4.35 1.34
CA ARG A 55 -4.49 5.34 1.92
C ARG A 55 -4.26 6.70 1.25
N VAL A 56 -5.30 7.27 0.67
CA VAL A 56 -5.29 8.65 0.16
C VAL A 56 -5.79 9.57 1.27
N VAL A 57 -5.11 10.69 1.50
CA VAL A 57 -5.40 11.67 2.54
C VAL A 57 -5.59 13.06 1.92
N ASP A 58 -6.20 13.98 2.66
CA ASP A 58 -6.30 15.38 2.26
C ASP A 58 -4.92 15.97 1.99
N ASN A 59 -4.84 16.83 0.98
CA ASN A 59 -3.63 17.44 0.42
C ASN A 59 -2.67 16.48 -0.31
N ASP A 60 -3.02 15.20 -0.49
CA ASP A 60 -2.23 14.32 -1.34
C ASP A 60 -2.30 14.77 -2.80
N ILE A 61 -1.16 14.71 -3.49
CA ILE A 61 -1.08 14.92 -4.93
C ILE A 61 -1.42 13.60 -5.61
N VAL A 62 -2.41 13.65 -6.49
CA VAL A 62 -2.95 12.46 -7.16
C VAL A 62 -3.04 12.64 -8.67
N LEU A 63 -2.91 11.53 -9.38
CA LEU A 63 -3.15 11.46 -10.81
C LEU A 63 -4.59 10.99 -11.04
N ILE A 64 -5.40 11.85 -11.64
CA ILE A 64 -6.82 11.60 -11.94
C ILE A 64 -7.04 11.41 -13.44
N GLU A 65 -7.73 10.33 -13.79
CA GLU A 65 -8.27 10.08 -15.12
C GLU A 65 -9.67 10.68 -15.21
N LEU A 66 -9.86 11.64 -16.12
CA LEU A 66 -11.18 12.20 -16.41
C LEU A 66 -11.80 11.50 -17.59
N ARG A 67 -13.10 11.19 -17.49
CA ARG A 67 -13.86 10.61 -18.59
C ARG A 67 -14.10 11.68 -19.66
N ARG A 68 -14.11 11.28 -20.93
CA ARG A 68 -14.35 12.18 -22.06
C ARG A 68 -15.72 12.87 -22.00
N TYR A 69 -16.74 12.11 -21.60
CA TYR A 69 -18.14 12.57 -21.58
C TYR A 69 -18.57 13.18 -20.26
N ASP A 70 -17.97 12.76 -19.15
CA ASP A 70 -18.30 13.25 -17.81
C ASP A 70 -17.07 13.96 -17.23
N GLN A 71 -17.06 15.28 -17.37
CA GLN A 71 -16.06 16.17 -16.80
C GLN A 71 -16.44 16.64 -15.38
N THR A 72 -17.22 15.86 -14.64
CA THR A 72 -17.49 16.12 -13.22
C THR A 72 -16.93 15.01 -12.33
N LYS A 73 -16.71 13.83 -12.91
CA LYS A 73 -16.23 12.64 -12.21
C LYS A 73 -14.92 12.12 -12.81
N GLY A 74 -14.07 11.58 -11.95
CA GLY A 74 -12.80 11.01 -12.34
C GLY A 74 -12.42 9.78 -11.53
N ARG A 75 -11.37 9.10 -11.99
CA ARG A 75 -10.80 7.93 -11.33
C ARG A 75 -9.39 8.25 -10.88
N ILE A 76 -9.10 8.05 -9.60
CA ILE A 76 -7.75 8.18 -9.06
C ILE A 76 -6.95 6.96 -9.49
N VAL A 77 -5.93 7.18 -10.34
CA VAL A 77 -5.08 6.12 -10.87
C VAL A 77 -3.93 5.85 -9.92
N GLU A 78 -3.32 6.92 -9.40
CA GLU A 78 -2.11 6.85 -8.62
C GLU A 78 -2.03 8.02 -7.64
N ARG A 79 -1.44 7.77 -6.47
CA ARG A 79 -0.97 8.81 -5.57
C ARG A 79 0.49 9.07 -5.89
N LEU A 80 0.82 10.33 -6.17
CA LEU A 80 2.20 10.73 -6.43
C LEU A 80 2.88 10.89 -5.07
N ASP A 81 3.58 9.86 -4.64
CA ASP A 81 4.41 9.92 -3.44
C ASP A 81 5.74 10.60 -3.76
N ASN A 82 6.24 11.42 -2.84
CA ASN A 82 7.54 12.08 -3.02
C ASN A 82 8.70 11.17 -2.57
N SER A 83 8.39 10.03 -1.94
CA SER A 83 9.37 9.02 -1.59
C SER A 83 9.60 8.08 -2.76
N SER A 84 10.67 8.32 -3.51
CA SER A 84 11.34 7.26 -4.25
C SER A 84 11.78 6.18 -3.26
N SER A 85 11.02 5.11 -3.13
CA SER A 85 11.53 3.89 -2.51
C SER A 85 11.56 2.81 -3.57
N ASP A 86 12.72 2.69 -4.20
CA ASP A 86 13.14 1.48 -4.88
C ASP A 86 12.84 0.29 -3.97
N LYS A 87 11.83 -0.51 -4.33
CA LYS A 87 11.67 -1.85 -3.78
C LYS A 87 12.59 -2.80 -4.54
N SER A 88 13.90 -2.53 -4.54
CA SER A 88 14.89 -3.57 -4.76
C SER A 88 15.18 -4.17 -3.39
N GLY A 89 14.63 -5.36 -3.15
CA GLY A 89 14.64 -6.02 -1.86
C GLY A 89 16.03 -6.51 -1.47
N ASP A 90 16.59 -5.86 -0.44
CA ASP A 90 17.58 -6.45 0.45
C ASP A 90 16.97 -6.42 1.85
N ASP A 91 16.05 -7.35 2.15
CA ASP A 91 15.57 -7.56 3.52
C ASP A 91 16.72 -8.17 4.33
N PRO A 92 17.35 -7.46 5.29
CA PRO A 92 18.45 -8.01 6.09
C PRO A 92 17.98 -9.10 7.07
N TYR A 93 16.66 -9.29 7.19
CA TYR A 93 15.99 -10.33 7.97
C TYR A 93 15.30 -11.38 7.10
N LYS A 94 15.77 -11.59 5.86
CA LYS A 94 15.31 -12.75 5.10
C LYS A 94 15.74 -14.01 5.85
N ASP A 95 14.82 -14.59 6.60
CA ASP A 95 15.12 -15.76 7.40
C ASP A 95 15.49 -16.92 6.44
N PRO A 96 16.63 -17.60 6.65
CA PRO A 96 17.06 -18.69 5.78
C PRO A 96 16.33 -20.03 6.06
N PHE A 97 15.24 -20.01 6.84
CA PHE A 97 14.53 -21.17 7.36
C PHE A 97 13.07 -21.26 6.87
N PHE A 98 12.50 -20.22 6.27
CA PHE A 98 11.09 -20.16 5.84
C PHE A 98 10.80 -21.17 4.71
N ASP A 99 11.82 -21.57 3.96
CA ASP A 99 11.73 -22.59 2.90
C ASP A 99 11.88 -24.04 3.42
N LYS A 100 11.96 -24.25 4.74
CA LYS A 100 12.12 -25.60 5.28
C LYS A 100 10.80 -26.38 5.33
N PRO A 101 10.80 -27.67 4.98
CA PRO A 101 9.62 -28.51 5.10
C PRO A 101 9.19 -28.64 6.57
N TRP A 102 7.88 -28.71 6.77
CA TRP A 102 7.25 -28.90 8.09
C TRP A 102 7.88 -30.08 8.83
N GLY A 103 8.31 -29.87 10.08
CA GLY A 103 8.98 -30.88 10.90
C GLY A 103 10.50 -30.75 11.02
N SER A 104 11.09 -29.66 10.51
CA SER A 104 12.50 -29.35 10.78
C SER A 104 12.69 -28.97 12.27
N PRO A 105 13.66 -29.54 12.99
CA PRO A 105 13.89 -29.21 14.40
C PRO A 105 14.25 -27.74 14.59
N SER A 106 13.62 -27.09 15.58
CA SER A 106 14.00 -25.75 16.01
C SER A 106 15.46 -25.74 16.48
N PRO A 107 16.28 -24.76 16.06
CA PRO A 107 17.64 -24.60 16.58
C PRO A 107 17.66 -23.90 17.95
N TYR A 108 16.52 -23.40 18.43
CA TYR A 108 16.41 -22.90 19.79
C TYR A 108 16.29 -24.10 20.74
N PRO A 109 17.22 -24.26 21.70
CA PRO A 109 17.04 -25.23 22.75
C PRO A 109 15.76 -24.89 23.52
N ASP A 110 14.97 -25.92 23.84
CA ASP A 110 13.83 -25.76 24.75
C ASP A 110 14.39 -25.42 26.13
N ASP A 111 14.51 -24.12 26.41
CA ASP A 111 14.81 -23.61 27.74
C ASP A 111 13.57 -23.82 28.62
N ASP A 112 13.47 -24.99 29.27
CA ASP A 112 12.84 -25.18 30.60
C ASP A 112 12.69 -26.69 30.92
N ASP A 113 13.66 -27.25 31.68
CA ASP A 113 13.41 -28.44 32.50
C ASP A 113 14.17 -28.31 33.84
N PRO A 114 13.59 -27.63 34.85
CA PRO A 114 14.21 -27.46 36.15
C PRO A 114 13.92 -28.66 37.06
N ASP A 115 14.38 -29.86 36.71
CA ASP A 115 14.44 -30.97 37.66
C ASP A 115 15.44 -32.05 37.20
N THR A 116 16.72 -31.82 37.49
CA THR A 116 17.65 -32.94 37.70
C THR A 116 18.46 -32.64 38.96
N GLY A 117 17.85 -32.98 40.10
CA GLY A 117 18.49 -32.98 41.40
C GLY A 117 19.74 -33.87 41.39
N ASN A 118 20.88 -33.23 41.65
CA ASN A 118 22.16 -33.87 41.84
C ASN A 118 22.13 -34.77 43.09
N GLY A 119 21.97 -36.07 42.88
CA GLY A 119 22.17 -37.12 43.89
C GLY A 119 23.57 -37.70 43.82
N LEU A 120 24.59 -36.91 44.15
CA LEU A 120 25.95 -37.40 44.44
C LEU A 120 26.35 -36.90 45.83
N LEU A 121 26.12 -37.73 46.84
CA LEU A 121 26.79 -37.58 48.13
C LEU A 121 27.82 -38.70 48.33
N LEU A 122 28.96 -38.21 48.80
CA LEU A 122 30.27 -38.81 48.97
C LEU A 122 30.32 -40.16 49.68
N LEU A 123 31.28 -40.95 49.17
CA LEU A 123 32.12 -41.91 49.86
C LEU A 123 32.72 -41.31 51.16
N ILE A 124 32.42 -41.87 52.34
CA ILE A 124 33.37 -42.23 53.42
C ILE A 124 32.78 -43.43 54.19
#